data_AF-A0A3M1TF58-F1
#
_entry.id   AF-A0A3M1TF58-F1
#
_cell.length_a   1.000
_cell.length_b   1.000
_cell.length_c   1.000
_cell.angle_alpha   90.00
_cell.angle_beta   90.00
_cell.angle_gamma   90.00
#
_symmetry.space_group_name_H-M   'P 1'
#
loop_
_entity.id
_entity.type
_entity.pdbx_description
1 polymer ?
#
loop_
_entity_poly.entity_id
_entity_poly.type
_entity_poly.pdbx_seq_one_letter_code
_entity_poly.pdbx_strand_id
1 'polypeptide(L)'
;MTFDLVEIWHEMGIIGRLVTVTLFTMSIWSIGVMVERAVTFFVQRSRAKAFAHQLAGLLEAGKVQQARAAAAESRCYLGALVEAGLNEYLKCDDRELHERLGHTESAMERAELRETQRLKRGQGVLGTVGSTAPFVGLLGTTMGIVSAFERMAETGGGGLGAISAAIGESLLNTALGLIVAIPAVIAFNYFTGRLEAAGVDMSEVISELVDYLHRERVEPPAASGAATKAATVKAS
;
A
#
# COMPACT_ATOMS: atom_id res chain seq x y z
N MET A 1 -36.29 -23.65 -9.40
CA MET A 1 -35.59 -22.68 -8.54
C MET A 1 -34.93 -21.66 -9.46
N THR A 2 -35.71 -20.71 -9.95
CA THR A 2 -35.18 -19.49 -10.59
C THR A 2 -34.63 -18.65 -9.45
N PHE A 3 -33.31 -18.54 -9.35
CA PHE A 3 -32.65 -17.67 -8.37
C PHE A 3 -32.82 -16.20 -8.82
N ASP A 4 -34.04 -15.69 -8.71
CA ASP A 4 -34.29 -14.29 -9.00
C ASP A 4 -33.95 -13.47 -7.74
N LEU A 5 -32.84 -12.73 -7.80
CA LEU A 5 -32.33 -11.93 -6.68
C LEU A 5 -33.37 -10.92 -6.17
N VAL A 6 -34.28 -10.51 -7.07
CA VAL A 6 -35.39 -9.58 -6.76
C VAL A 6 -36.48 -10.28 -5.93
N GLU A 7 -36.74 -11.56 -6.19
CA GLU A 7 -37.75 -12.34 -5.48
C GLU A 7 -37.28 -12.66 -4.05
N ILE A 8 -36.00 -13.04 -3.89
CA ILE A 8 -35.35 -13.23 -2.57
C ILE A 8 -35.35 -11.92 -1.76
N TRP A 9 -35.08 -10.78 -2.40
CA TRP A 9 -35.11 -9.48 -1.74
C TRP A 9 -36.50 -9.11 -1.20
N HIS A 10 -37.56 -9.47 -1.93
CA HIS A 10 -38.93 -9.20 -1.52
C HIS A 10 -39.39 -10.11 -0.37
N GLU A 11 -38.93 -11.35 -0.29
CA GLU A 11 -39.23 -12.27 0.82
C GLU A 11 -38.38 -12.01 2.08
N MET A 12 -37.19 -11.41 1.92
CA MET A 12 -36.30 -11.09 3.03
C MET A 12 -36.92 -10.14 4.06
N GLY A 13 -36.77 -10.50 5.34
CA GLY A 13 -37.08 -9.63 6.46
C GLY A 13 -36.25 -8.33 6.48
N ILE A 14 -36.75 -7.31 7.17
CA ILE A 14 -36.14 -5.97 7.24
C ILE A 14 -34.66 -6.04 7.67
N ILE A 15 -34.34 -6.90 8.66
CA ILE A 15 -32.99 -7.09 9.17
C ILE A 15 -32.07 -7.68 8.09
N GLY A 16 -32.54 -8.69 7.36
CA GLY A 16 -31.79 -9.29 6.25
C GLY A 16 -31.44 -8.25 5.19
N ARG A 17 -32.41 -7.43 4.76
CA ARG A 17 -32.18 -6.36 3.78
C ARG A 17 -31.13 -5.37 4.26
N LEU A 18 -31.17 -4.97 5.53
CA LEU A 18 -30.17 -4.07 6.12
C LEU A 18 -28.75 -4.69 6.08
N VAL A 19 -28.64 -5.97 6.39
CA VAL A 19 -27.37 -6.70 6.34
C VAL A 19 -26.84 -6.77 4.90
N THR A 20 -27.67 -7.13 3.92
CA THR A 20 -27.26 -7.19 2.51
C THR A 20 -26.82 -5.82 1.99
N VAL A 21 -27.54 -4.74 2.31
CA VAL A 21 -27.16 -3.37 1.92
C VAL A 21 -25.83 -2.97 2.56
N THR A 22 -25.64 -3.31 3.84
CA THR A 22 -24.38 -3.04 4.54
C THR A 22 -23.22 -3.80 3.88
N LEU A 23 -23.38 -5.09 3.59
CA LEU A 23 -22.37 -5.88 2.89
C LEU A 23 -22.07 -5.33 1.49
N PHE A 24 -23.09 -4.90 0.75
CA PHE A 24 -22.93 -4.36 -0.58
C PHE A 24 -22.16 -3.03 -0.58
N THR A 25 -22.47 -2.13 0.37
CA THR A 25 -21.73 -0.87 0.55
C THR A 25 -20.27 -1.12 0.96
N MET A 26 -20.02 -2.07 1.87
CA MET A 26 -18.66 -2.50 2.23
C MET A 26 -17.91 -3.07 1.03
N SER A 27 -18.58 -3.83 0.16
CA SER A 27 -18.01 -4.41 -1.05
C SER A 27 -17.58 -3.34 -2.05
N ILE A 28 -18.47 -2.38 -2.36
CA ILE A 28 -18.16 -1.28 -3.28
C ILE A 28 -16.99 -0.45 -2.73
N TRP A 29 -17.00 -0.13 -1.43
CA TRP A 29 -15.92 0.61 -0.80
C TRP A 29 -14.60 -0.16 -0.89
N SER A 30 -14.60 -1.44 -0.52
CA SER A 30 -13.42 -2.31 -0.58
C SER A 30 -12.82 -2.39 -1.98
N ILE A 31 -13.65 -2.62 -3.00
CA ILE A 31 -13.21 -2.68 -4.41
C ILE A 31 -12.66 -1.32 -4.86
N GLY A 32 -13.33 -0.22 -4.52
CA GLY A 32 -12.85 1.12 -4.86
C GLY A 32 -11.45 1.40 -4.33
N VAL A 33 -11.23 1.12 -3.04
CA VAL A 33 -9.90 1.28 -2.42
C VAL A 33 -8.89 0.28 -2.99
N MET A 34 -9.30 -0.95 -3.28
CA MET A 34 -8.45 -1.96 -3.90
C MET A 34 -7.90 -1.50 -5.25
N VAL A 35 -8.75 -0.95 -6.12
CA VAL A 35 -8.34 -0.43 -7.43
C VAL A 35 -7.45 0.80 -7.29
N GLU A 36 -7.82 1.76 -6.43
CA GLU A 36 -6.99 2.95 -6.16
C GLU A 36 -5.58 2.56 -5.71
N ARG A 37 -5.48 1.61 -4.76
CA ARG A 37 -4.21 1.13 -4.24
C ARG A 37 -3.42 0.35 -5.28
N ALA A 38 -4.07 -0.51 -6.08
CA ALA A 38 -3.41 -1.25 -7.14
C ALA A 38 -2.73 -0.31 -8.15
N VAL A 39 -3.45 0.72 -8.61
CA VAL A 39 -2.90 1.73 -9.53
C VAL A 39 -1.78 2.52 -8.86
N THR A 40 -1.98 2.96 -7.62
CA THR A 40 -0.96 3.73 -6.88
C THR A 40 0.33 2.94 -6.73
N PHE A 41 0.30 1.70 -6.26
CA PHE A 41 1.49 0.86 -6.10
C PHE A 41 2.15 0.54 -7.44
N PHE A 42 1.37 0.31 -8.50
CA PHE A 42 1.92 0.04 -9.84
C PHE A 42 2.68 1.25 -10.40
N VAL A 43 2.07 2.43 -10.33
CA VAL A 43 2.69 3.70 -10.79
C VAL A 43 3.90 4.05 -9.94
N GLN A 44 3.80 3.96 -8.62
CA GLN A 44 4.89 4.27 -7.69
C GLN A 44 6.10 3.37 -7.91
N ARG A 45 5.88 2.06 -8.04
CA ARG A 45 6.97 1.09 -8.29
C ARG A 45 7.64 1.32 -9.65
N SER A 46 6.86 1.61 -10.68
CA SER A 46 7.42 1.90 -12.02
C SER A 46 8.29 3.15 -11.99
N ARG A 47 7.83 4.23 -11.34
CA ARG A 47 8.60 5.47 -11.19
C ARG A 47 9.82 5.31 -10.29
N ALA A 48 9.70 4.56 -9.19
CA ALA A 48 10.82 4.28 -8.29
C ALA A 48 11.94 3.53 -9.02
N LYS A 49 11.62 2.49 -9.79
CA LYS A 49 12.62 1.75 -10.58
C LYS A 49 13.30 2.63 -11.64
N ALA A 50 12.54 3.47 -12.32
CA ALA A 50 13.09 4.41 -13.31
C ALA A 50 14.01 5.45 -12.65
N PHE A 51 13.60 5.99 -11.50
CA PHE A 51 14.40 6.94 -10.74
C PHE A 51 15.67 6.32 -10.18
N ALA A 52 15.63 5.09 -9.64
CA ALA A 52 16.82 4.40 -9.12
C ALA A 52 17.93 4.26 -10.19
N HIS A 53 17.57 3.92 -11.43
CA HIS A 53 18.54 3.86 -12.53
C HIS A 53 19.14 5.22 -12.88
N GLN A 54 18.33 6.29 -12.83
CA GLN A 54 18.81 7.65 -13.07
C GLN A 54 19.70 8.14 -11.92
N LEU A 55 19.33 7.82 -10.68
CA LEU A 55 20.06 8.22 -9.48
C LEU A 55 21.47 7.64 -9.48
N ALA A 56 21.62 6.34 -9.76
CA ALA A 56 22.94 5.69 -9.83
C ALA A 56 23.88 6.42 -10.81
N GLY A 57 23.41 6.72 -12.04
CA GLY A 57 24.23 7.44 -13.02
C GLY A 57 24.54 8.89 -12.64
N LEU A 58 23.66 9.56 -11.88
CA LEU A 58 23.89 10.94 -11.41
C LEU A 58 24.86 11.00 -10.23
N LEU A 59 24.81 10.00 -9.34
CA LEU A 59 25.77 9.84 -8.24
C LEU A 59 27.14 9.45 -8.78
N GLU A 60 27.26 8.49 -9.70
CA GLU A 60 28.55 8.17 -10.32
C GLU A 60 29.22 9.39 -11.01
N ALA A 61 28.41 10.29 -11.55
CA ALA A 61 28.89 11.52 -12.19
C ALA A 61 29.20 12.67 -11.22
N GLY A 62 28.99 12.50 -9.90
CA GLY A 62 29.19 13.54 -8.89
C GLY A 62 28.19 14.71 -8.97
N LYS A 63 27.05 14.52 -9.65
CA LYS A 63 26.10 15.60 -9.96
C LYS A 63 24.98 15.69 -8.93
N VAL A 64 25.34 15.94 -7.67
CA VAL A 64 24.43 15.97 -6.51
C VAL A 64 23.23 16.93 -6.71
N GLN A 65 23.47 18.10 -7.30
CA GLN A 65 22.39 19.07 -7.57
C GLN A 65 21.39 18.56 -8.62
N GLN A 66 21.88 17.83 -9.64
CA GLN A 66 21.02 17.24 -10.66
C GLN A 66 20.25 16.04 -10.10
N ALA A 67 20.87 15.24 -9.22
CA ALA A 67 20.21 14.16 -8.49
C ALA A 67 19.04 14.69 -7.66
N ARG A 68 19.21 15.81 -6.96
CA ARG A 68 18.11 16.47 -6.22
C ARG A 68 16.98 16.92 -7.14
N ALA A 69 17.29 17.54 -8.28
CA ALA A 69 16.26 17.98 -9.23
C ALA A 69 15.47 16.79 -9.81
N ALA A 70 16.16 15.72 -10.21
CA ALA A 70 15.53 14.48 -10.67
C ALA A 70 14.66 13.83 -9.58
N ALA A 71 15.10 13.88 -8.32
CA ALA A 71 14.35 13.37 -7.18
C ALA A 71 13.02 14.10 -7.02
N ALA A 72 13.01 15.43 -7.09
CA ALA A 72 11.79 16.24 -7.03
C ALA A 72 10.82 15.99 -8.21
N GLU A 73 11.34 15.73 -9.40
CA GLU A 73 10.54 15.45 -10.60
C GLU A 73 9.92 14.04 -10.63
N SER A 74 10.60 13.06 -10.04
CA SER A 74 10.20 11.64 -10.08
C SER A 74 8.83 11.38 -9.42
N ARG A 75 8.44 12.22 -8.44
CA ARG A 75 7.19 12.10 -7.67
C ARG A 75 6.93 10.68 -7.13
N CYS A 76 8.00 9.99 -6.74
CA CYS A 76 7.93 8.65 -6.14
C CYS A 76 8.47 8.63 -4.70
N TYR A 77 8.24 7.53 -3.99
CA TYR A 77 8.68 7.39 -2.59
C TYR A 77 10.21 7.53 -2.45
N LEU A 78 10.99 6.92 -3.36
CA LEU A 78 12.45 7.07 -3.39
C LEU A 78 12.89 8.50 -3.72
N GLY A 79 12.18 9.19 -4.62
CA GLY A 79 12.46 10.58 -4.95
C GLY A 79 12.27 11.51 -3.77
N ALA A 80 11.15 11.38 -3.06
CA ALA A 80 10.88 12.18 -1.87
C ALA A 80 11.92 11.96 -0.76
N LEU A 81 12.39 10.71 -0.62
CA LEU A 81 13.45 10.31 0.31
C LEU A 81 14.79 10.98 -0.03
N VAL A 82 15.24 10.81 -1.28
CA VAL A 82 16.53 11.34 -1.76
C VAL A 82 16.52 12.87 -1.80
N GLU A 83 15.39 13.48 -2.19
CA GLU A 83 15.23 14.93 -2.15
C GLU A 83 15.40 15.45 -0.72
N ALA A 84 14.78 14.80 0.28
CA ALA A 84 14.91 15.20 1.68
C ALA A 84 16.36 15.10 2.19
N GLY A 85 17.05 14.00 1.86
CA GLY A 85 18.46 13.81 2.22
C GLY A 85 19.37 14.85 1.56
N LEU A 86 19.32 14.96 0.24
CA LEU A 86 20.18 15.88 -0.51
C LEU A 86 19.91 17.35 -0.18
N ASN A 87 18.66 17.72 0.11
CA ASN A 87 18.33 19.08 0.54
C ASN A 87 18.94 19.43 1.90
N GLU A 88 19.07 18.46 2.82
CA GLU A 88 19.74 18.68 4.10
C GLU A 88 21.27 18.70 3.93
N TYR A 89 21.81 17.78 3.14
CA TYR A 89 23.23 17.72 2.82
C TYR A 89 23.76 19.04 2.21
N LEU A 90 22.97 19.67 1.32
CA LEU A 90 23.35 20.92 0.65
C LEU A 90 23.21 22.18 1.52
N LYS A 91 22.50 22.13 2.66
CA LYS A 91 22.34 23.28 3.55
C LYS A 91 23.49 23.45 4.55
N CYS A 92 24.18 22.36 4.86
CA CYS A 92 25.26 22.38 5.85
C CYS A 92 26.61 22.62 5.16
N ASP A 93 27.01 23.90 5.06
CA ASP A 93 28.26 24.29 4.40
C ASP A 93 29.52 24.10 5.27
N ASP A 94 29.39 24.07 6.61
CA ASP A 94 30.55 24.27 7.52
C ASP A 94 30.60 23.35 8.77
N ARG A 95 29.90 22.21 8.74
CA ARG A 95 29.88 21.23 9.85
C ARG A 95 30.82 20.05 9.62
N GLU A 96 31.29 19.44 10.71
CA GLU A 96 32.01 18.16 10.64
C GLU A 96 31.21 17.16 9.79
N LEU A 97 31.91 16.45 8.91
CA LEU A 97 31.32 15.49 7.97
C LEU A 97 30.36 14.51 8.67
N HIS A 98 30.73 14.08 9.89
CA HIS A 98 29.94 13.16 10.69
C HIS A 98 28.58 13.76 11.10
N GLU A 99 28.54 15.01 11.58
CA GLU A 99 27.27 15.68 11.91
C GLU A 99 26.38 15.87 10.67
N ARG A 100 26.98 16.23 9.53
CA ARG A 100 26.22 16.45 8.30
C ARG A 100 25.60 15.16 7.76
N LEU A 101 26.34 14.05 7.78
CA LEU A 101 25.82 12.74 7.39
C LEU A 101 24.71 12.28 8.34
N GLY A 102 24.90 12.43 9.65
CA GLY A 102 23.86 12.09 10.63
C GLY A 102 22.57 12.90 10.44
N HIS A 103 22.67 14.19 10.12
CA HIS A 103 21.50 15.02 9.79
C HIS A 103 20.82 14.61 8.47
N THR A 104 21.61 14.20 7.47
CA THR A 104 21.13 13.70 6.18
C THR A 104 20.36 12.40 6.35
N GLU A 105 20.96 11.42 7.03
CA GLU A 105 20.34 10.13 7.36
C GLU A 105 19.04 10.34 8.14
N SER A 106 19.08 11.14 9.21
CA SER A 106 17.89 11.47 10.00
C SER A 106 16.79 12.15 9.16
N ALA A 107 17.15 12.97 8.16
CA ALA A 107 16.18 13.61 7.27
C ALA A 107 15.53 12.59 6.33
N MET A 108 16.30 11.62 5.86
CA MET A 108 15.80 10.52 5.03
C MET A 108 14.91 9.57 5.84
N GLU A 109 15.32 9.13 7.03
CA GLU A 109 14.47 8.31 7.91
C GLU A 109 13.11 8.99 8.21
N ARG A 110 13.12 10.31 8.45
CA ARG A 110 11.86 11.08 8.61
C ARG A 110 11.02 11.09 7.33
N ALA A 111 11.64 11.08 6.15
CA ALA A 111 10.93 11.01 4.88
C ALA A 111 10.39 9.60 4.62
N GLU A 112 11.15 8.55 4.93
CA GLU A 112 10.73 7.14 4.88
C GLU A 112 9.47 6.91 5.71
N LEU A 113 9.44 7.39 6.96
CA LEU A 113 8.26 7.28 7.82
C LEU A 113 7.04 7.98 7.20
N ARG A 114 7.22 9.17 6.61
CA ARG A 114 6.15 9.93 5.96
C ARG A 114 5.61 9.22 4.72
N GLU A 115 6.48 8.72 3.85
CA GLU A 115 6.08 7.99 2.65
C GLU A 115 5.46 6.63 2.98
N THR A 116 5.96 5.93 4.00
CA THR A 116 5.34 4.69 4.51
C THR A 116 3.92 4.94 4.97
N GLN A 117 3.68 6.00 5.77
CA GLN A 117 2.32 6.37 6.19
C GLN A 117 1.41 6.73 5.01
N ARG A 118 1.95 7.43 4.00
CA ARG A 118 1.23 7.80 2.79
C ARG A 118 0.80 6.57 1.96
N LEU A 119 1.71 5.60 1.80
CA LEU A 119 1.45 4.36 1.07
C LEU A 119 0.48 3.45 1.84
N LYS A 120 0.54 3.45 3.18
CA LYS A 120 -0.35 2.71 4.09
C LYS A 120 -1.81 3.18 4.06
N ARG A 121 -2.07 4.40 3.63
CA ARG A 121 -3.44 4.96 3.55
C ARG A 121 -4.38 4.00 2.80
N GLY A 122 -5.65 3.92 3.22
CA GLY A 122 -6.65 3.03 2.60
C GLY A 122 -6.53 1.55 2.98
N GLN A 123 -5.35 1.02 3.34
CA GLN A 123 -5.22 -0.38 3.76
C GLN A 123 -6.07 -0.71 4.99
N GLY A 124 -6.23 0.26 5.91
CA GLY A 124 -7.10 0.12 7.08
C GLY A 124 -8.54 -0.26 6.71
N VAL A 125 -9.07 0.29 5.61
CA VAL A 125 -10.43 -0.04 5.14
C VAL A 125 -10.53 -1.50 4.72
N LEU A 126 -9.56 -2.00 3.95
CA LEU A 126 -9.55 -3.40 3.52
C LEU A 126 -9.42 -4.35 4.73
N GLY A 127 -8.59 -3.99 5.71
CA GLY A 127 -8.46 -4.75 6.97
C GLY A 127 -9.75 -4.74 7.79
N THR A 128 -10.44 -3.61 7.89
CA THR A 128 -11.74 -3.52 8.58
C THR A 128 -12.80 -4.30 7.83
N VAL A 129 -12.96 -4.14 6.52
CA VAL A 129 -13.97 -4.88 5.74
C VAL A 129 -13.68 -6.38 5.79
N GLY A 130 -12.42 -6.80 5.61
CA GLY A 130 -12.02 -8.19 5.66
C GLY A 130 -12.28 -8.86 7.01
N SER A 131 -12.12 -8.14 8.11
CA SER A 131 -12.36 -8.68 9.47
C SER A 131 -13.82 -8.60 9.90
N THR A 132 -14.59 -7.59 9.45
CA THR A 132 -15.96 -7.36 9.94
C THR A 132 -17.06 -7.92 9.03
N ALA A 133 -16.87 -8.01 7.71
CA ALA A 133 -17.89 -8.51 6.79
C ALA A 133 -18.40 -9.95 7.10
N PRO A 134 -17.56 -10.92 7.54
CA PRO A 134 -18.05 -12.24 7.94
C PRO A 134 -19.01 -12.16 9.14
N PHE A 135 -18.72 -11.28 10.11
CA PHE A 135 -19.55 -11.10 11.30
C PHE A 135 -20.85 -10.39 10.98
N VAL A 136 -20.85 -9.45 10.03
CA VAL A 136 -22.07 -8.81 9.52
C VAL A 136 -22.97 -9.85 8.84
N GLY A 137 -22.40 -10.75 8.03
CA GLY A 137 -23.14 -11.87 7.43
C GLY A 137 -23.69 -12.85 8.49
N LEU A 138 -22.86 -13.22 9.48
CA LEU A 138 -23.28 -14.07 10.60
C LEU A 138 -24.45 -13.45 11.38
N LEU A 139 -24.41 -12.15 11.64
CA LEU A 139 -25.49 -11.41 12.30
C LEU A 139 -26.80 -11.49 11.50
N GLY A 140 -26.73 -11.38 10.17
CA GLY A 140 -27.91 -11.56 9.32
C GLY A 140 -28.51 -12.96 9.45
N THR A 141 -27.65 -13.98 9.53
CA THR A 141 -28.09 -15.37 9.67
C THR A 141 -28.70 -15.65 11.04
N THR A 142 -28.09 -15.17 12.12
CA THR A 142 -28.63 -15.37 13.47
C THR A 142 -29.98 -14.70 13.63
N MET A 143 -30.13 -13.46 13.14
CA MET A 143 -31.41 -12.75 13.19
C MET A 143 -32.48 -13.40 12.30
N GLY A 144 -32.11 -13.84 11.09
CA GLY A 144 -33.06 -14.50 10.20
C GLY A 144 -33.57 -15.84 10.75
N ILE A 145 -32.69 -16.61 11.43
CA ILE A 145 -33.10 -17.83 12.15
C ILE A 145 -34.06 -17.49 13.30
N VAL A 146 -33.77 -16.47 14.10
CA VAL A 146 -34.67 -16.03 15.20
C VAL A 146 -36.04 -15.67 14.65
N SER A 147 -36.11 -14.85 13.60
CA SER A 147 -37.39 -14.48 12.97
C SER A 147 -38.15 -15.67 12.37
N ALA A 148 -37.44 -16.70 11.87
CA ALA A 148 -38.07 -17.92 11.39
C ALA A 148 -38.75 -18.71 12.52
N PHE A 149 -38.09 -18.83 13.68
CA PHE A 149 -38.65 -19.49 14.86
C PHE A 149 -39.82 -18.72 15.49
N GLU A 150 -39.76 -17.39 15.50
CA GLU A 150 -40.87 -16.53 15.96
C GLU A 150 -42.14 -16.76 15.13
N ARG A 151 -42.03 -16.74 13.80
CA ARG A 151 -43.17 -17.00 12.89
C ARG A 151 -43.75 -18.41 13.06
N MET A 152 -42.91 -19.41 13.35
CA MET A 152 -43.37 -20.77 13.63
C MET A 152 -44.16 -20.87 14.94
N ALA A 153 -43.74 -20.11 15.96
CA ALA A 153 -44.44 -20.03 17.24
C ALA A 153 -45.81 -19.36 17.09
N GLU A 154 -45.90 -18.27 16.33
CA GLU A 154 -47.16 -17.56 16.04
C GLU A 154 -48.17 -18.41 15.26
N THR A 155 -47.69 -19.23 14.32
CA THR A 155 -48.53 -20.10 13.48
C THR A 155 -48.92 -21.41 14.15
N GLY A 156 -48.52 -21.64 15.41
CA GLY A 156 -48.95 -22.80 16.20
C GLY A 156 -48.27 -24.12 15.80
N GLY A 157 -47.05 -24.07 15.27
CA GLY A 157 -46.27 -25.28 14.94
C GLY A 157 -46.34 -25.72 13.48
N GLY A 158 -46.38 -24.77 12.54
CA GLY A 158 -46.17 -25.07 11.12
C GLY A 158 -44.86 -25.85 10.93
N GLY A 159 -44.94 -27.09 10.45
CA GLY A 159 -43.79 -28.00 10.38
C GLY A 159 -42.59 -27.46 9.60
N LEU A 160 -41.49 -28.22 9.54
CA LEU A 160 -40.19 -27.79 8.98
C LEU A 160 -40.26 -27.06 7.62
N GLY A 161 -41.22 -27.41 6.76
CA GLY A 161 -41.42 -26.72 5.48
C GLY A 161 -41.72 -25.22 5.60
N ALA A 162 -42.39 -24.79 6.67
CA ALA A 162 -42.78 -23.39 6.90
C ALA A 162 -41.58 -22.48 7.22
N ILE A 163 -40.49 -23.03 7.77
CA ILE A 163 -39.28 -22.28 8.13
C ILE A 163 -38.10 -22.51 7.18
N SER A 164 -38.18 -23.53 6.31
CA SER A 164 -37.08 -23.93 5.44
C SER A 164 -36.64 -22.83 4.48
N ALA A 165 -37.58 -22.07 3.92
CA ALA A 165 -37.29 -20.93 3.03
C ALA A 165 -36.54 -19.81 3.78
N ALA A 166 -37.04 -19.40 4.95
CA ALA A 166 -36.44 -18.34 5.76
C ALA A 166 -35.03 -18.69 6.25
N ILE A 167 -34.78 -19.96 6.59
CA ILE A 167 -33.43 -20.43 6.95
C ILE A 167 -32.51 -20.41 5.73
N GLY A 168 -33.01 -20.81 4.55
CA GLY A 168 -32.26 -20.74 3.30
C GLY A 168 -31.78 -19.33 2.96
N GLU A 169 -32.67 -18.33 3.05
CA GLU A 169 -32.30 -16.92 2.87
C GLU A 169 -31.29 -16.43 3.90
N SER A 170 -31.45 -16.86 5.16
CA SER A 170 -30.53 -16.50 6.23
C SER A 170 -29.11 -16.97 5.90
N LEU A 171 -28.95 -18.20 5.42
CA LEU A 171 -27.64 -18.75 5.03
C LEU A 171 -26.97 -17.98 3.88
N LEU A 172 -27.75 -17.34 3.01
CA LEU A 172 -27.22 -16.48 1.94
C LEU A 172 -26.48 -15.26 2.51
N ASN A 173 -26.93 -14.69 3.64
CA ASN A 173 -26.25 -13.55 4.27
C ASN A 173 -24.83 -13.89 4.71
N THR A 174 -24.61 -15.07 5.29
CA THR A 174 -23.25 -15.55 5.62
C THR A 174 -22.41 -15.74 4.36
N ALA A 175 -22.98 -16.35 3.32
CA ALA A 175 -22.26 -16.56 2.06
C ALA A 175 -21.83 -15.22 1.44
N LEU A 176 -22.71 -14.22 1.42
CA LEU A 176 -22.38 -12.87 0.97
C LEU A 176 -21.29 -12.22 1.83
N GLY A 177 -21.36 -12.36 3.15
CA GLY A 177 -20.33 -11.86 4.06
C GLY A 177 -18.94 -12.41 3.74
N LEU A 178 -18.85 -13.72 3.43
CA LEU A 178 -17.60 -14.36 3.02
C LEU A 178 -17.13 -13.91 1.63
N ILE A 179 -18.04 -13.79 0.66
CA ILE A 179 -17.71 -13.31 -0.70
C ILE A 179 -17.13 -11.88 -0.65
N VAL A 180 -17.60 -11.03 0.26
CA VAL A 180 -17.05 -9.68 0.45
C VAL A 180 -15.72 -9.70 1.21
N ALA A 181 -15.61 -10.54 2.24
CA ALA A 181 -14.44 -10.59 3.11
C ALA A 181 -13.19 -11.17 2.42
N ILE A 182 -13.33 -12.28 1.69
CA ILE A 182 -12.20 -13.03 1.13
C ILE A 182 -11.34 -12.14 0.20
N PRO A 183 -11.90 -11.44 -0.81
CA PRO A 183 -11.11 -10.55 -1.67
C PRO A 183 -10.49 -9.39 -0.89
N ALA A 184 -11.19 -8.85 0.10
CA ALA A 184 -10.69 -7.74 0.93
C ALA A 184 -9.44 -8.15 1.73
N VAL A 185 -9.45 -9.35 2.33
CA VAL A 185 -8.30 -9.90 3.09
C VAL A 185 -7.12 -10.21 2.16
N ILE A 186 -7.38 -10.81 1.00
CA ILE A 186 -6.32 -11.09 0.00
C ILE A 186 -5.64 -9.78 -0.43
N ALA A 187 -6.44 -8.77 -0.76
CA ALA A 187 -5.92 -7.46 -1.16
C ALA A 187 -5.17 -6.77 -0.02
N PHE A 188 -5.69 -6.83 1.22
CA PHE A 188 -5.02 -6.30 2.40
C PHE A 188 -3.62 -6.91 2.56
N ASN A 189 -3.52 -8.23 2.58
CA ASN A 189 -2.24 -8.94 2.73
C ASN A 189 -1.28 -8.63 1.59
N TYR A 190 -1.78 -8.58 0.36
CA TYR A 190 -0.98 -8.22 -0.81
C TYR A 190 -0.38 -6.80 -0.70
N PHE A 191 -1.19 -5.80 -0.33
CA PHE A 191 -0.71 -4.43 -0.19
C PHE A 191 0.19 -4.24 1.03
N THR A 192 -0.01 -4.99 2.11
CA THR A 192 0.92 -5.02 3.25
C THR A 192 2.30 -5.50 2.82
N GLY A 193 2.39 -6.64 2.11
CA GLY A 193 3.68 -7.12 1.60
C GLY A 193 4.33 -6.16 0.60
N ARG A 194 3.54 -5.44 -0.22
CA ARG A 194 4.06 -4.39 -1.11
C ARG A 194 4.57 -3.17 -0.36
N LEU A 195 3.94 -2.79 0.75
CA LEU A 195 4.39 -1.71 1.61
C LEU A 195 5.70 -2.05 2.31
N GLU A 196 5.81 -3.27 2.84
CA GLU A 196 7.04 -3.78 3.45
C GLU A 196 8.20 -3.79 2.46
N ALA A 197 7.98 -4.29 1.23
CA ALA A 197 8.98 -4.25 0.18
C ALA A 197 9.43 -2.82 -0.16
N ALA A 198 8.49 -1.86 -0.22
CA ALA A 198 8.85 -0.46 -0.44
C ALA A 198 9.64 0.14 0.74
N GLY A 199 9.38 -0.32 1.97
CA GLY A 199 10.18 0.01 3.15
C GLY A 199 11.63 -0.45 3.01
N VAL A 200 11.83 -1.72 2.63
CA VAL A 200 13.17 -2.26 2.36
C VAL A 200 13.89 -1.47 1.27
N ASP A 201 13.21 -1.18 0.16
CA ASP A 201 13.79 -0.36 -0.92
C ASP A 201 14.24 1.03 -0.40
N MET A 202 13.46 1.65 0.50
CA MET A 202 13.81 2.94 1.08
C MET A 202 15.04 2.81 1.98
N SER A 203 15.06 1.85 2.90
CA SER A 203 16.20 1.64 3.80
C SER A 203 17.50 1.36 3.03
N GLU A 204 17.45 0.58 1.96
CA GLU A 204 18.60 0.30 1.10
C GLU A 204 19.15 1.59 0.45
N VAL A 205 18.27 2.44 -0.08
CA VAL A 205 18.66 3.74 -0.67
C VAL A 205 19.20 4.73 0.37
N ILE A 206 18.73 4.67 1.62
CA ILE A 206 19.32 5.47 2.72
C ILE A 206 20.78 5.06 2.90
N SER A 207 21.03 3.77 3.11
CA SER A 207 22.40 3.26 3.34
C SER A 207 23.32 3.55 2.15
N GLU A 208 22.87 3.28 0.92
CA GLU A 208 23.67 3.53 -0.29
C GLU A 208 24.01 5.01 -0.47
N LEU A 209 23.05 5.91 -0.22
CA LEU A 209 23.30 7.35 -0.36
C LEU A 209 24.25 7.85 0.73
N VAL A 210 24.09 7.42 1.98
CA VAL A 210 24.97 7.81 3.09
C VAL A 210 26.39 7.32 2.85
N ASP A 211 26.56 6.06 2.42
CA ASP A 211 27.87 5.49 2.09
C ASP A 211 28.55 6.23 0.93
N TYR A 212 27.79 6.55 -0.12
CA TYR A 212 28.28 7.36 -1.24
C TYR A 212 28.78 8.74 -0.77
N LEU A 213 27.98 9.45 0.03
CA LEU A 213 28.33 10.78 0.54
C LEU A 213 29.51 10.74 1.52
N HIS A 214 29.67 9.63 2.25
CA HIS A 214 30.84 9.41 3.09
C HIS A 214 32.09 9.23 2.23
N ARG A 215 32.03 8.40 1.18
CA ARG A 215 33.17 8.09 0.31
C ARG A 215 33.64 9.26 -0.54
N GLU A 216 32.73 10.05 -1.12
CA GLU A 216 33.07 11.23 -1.95
C GLU A 216 33.89 12.30 -1.18
N ARG A 217 33.82 12.29 0.16
CA ARG A 217 34.57 13.22 1.02
C ARG A 217 35.85 12.61 1.60
N VAL A 218 35.94 11.29 1.71
CA VAL A 218 37.14 10.58 2.18
C VAL A 218 38.16 10.38 1.04
N GLU A 219 37.68 10.10 -0.18
CA GLU A 219 38.50 10.17 -1.40
C GLU A 219 38.21 11.52 -2.08
N PRO A 220 39.09 12.54 -2.00
CA PRO A 220 38.98 13.67 -2.92
C PRO A 220 38.96 13.09 -4.34
N PRO A 221 38.19 13.66 -5.29
CA PRO A 221 38.06 13.10 -6.62
C PRO A 221 39.46 12.87 -7.18
N ALA A 222 39.87 11.60 -7.24
CA ALA A 222 41.09 11.21 -7.89
C ALA A 222 40.94 11.75 -9.29
N ALA A 223 41.79 12.74 -9.61
CA ALA A 223 41.80 13.47 -10.86
C ALA A 223 41.43 12.49 -11.97
N SER A 224 40.26 12.73 -12.56
CA SER A 224 39.80 12.04 -13.76
C SER A 224 40.99 11.93 -14.69
N GLY A 225 41.43 10.69 -14.92
CA GLY A 225 42.59 10.37 -15.73
C GLY A 225 42.37 10.87 -17.15
N ALA A 226 42.80 12.10 -17.39
CA ALA A 226 42.98 12.67 -18.72
C ALA A 226 44.42 13.19 -18.82
N ALA A 227 45.26 12.35 -19.44
CA ALA A 227 46.51 12.67 -20.12
C ALA A 227 47.86 12.63 -19.34
N THR A 228 48.13 11.53 -18.63
CA THR A 228 49.51 10.97 -18.52
C THR A 228 49.71 9.82 -19.52
N LYS A 229 49.42 10.09 -20.79
CA LYS A 229 49.88 9.30 -21.95
C LYS A 229 50.37 10.27 -23.04
N ALA A 230 51.40 11.04 -22.70
CA ALA A 230 52.22 11.77 -23.67
C ALA A 230 53.69 11.75 -23.22
N ALA A 231 54.22 10.56 -22.95
CA ALA A 231 55.64 10.33 -22.76
C ALA A 231 56.03 9.07 -23.57
N THR A 232 56.01 9.16 -24.90
CA THR A 232 56.64 8.14 -25.79
C THR A 232 56.81 8.56 -27.26
N VAL A 233 56.86 9.84 -27.63
CA VAL A 233 57.34 10.27 -28.97
C VAL A 233 57.98 11.66 -28.88
N LYS A 234 59.25 11.73 -28.44
CA LYS A 234 60.24 12.74 -28.87
C LYS A 234 61.61 12.43 -28.26
N ALA A 235 62.11 11.25 -28.64
CA ALA A 235 63.54 10.98 -28.75
C ALA A 235 63.76 10.58 -30.22
N SER A 236 63.96 11.59 -31.06
CA SER A 236 64.57 11.55 -32.40
C SER A 236 64.86 12.98 -32.81
#